data_AF-K0SBC2-F1
#
_entry.id   AF-K0SBC2-F1
#
_cell.length_a   1.000
_cell.length_b   1.000
_cell.length_c   1.000
_cell.angle_alpha   90.00
_cell.angle_beta   90.00
_cell.angle_gamma   90.00
#
_symmetry.space_group_name_H-M   'P 1'
#
loop_
_entity.id
_entity.type
_entity.pdbx_description
1 polymer ?
#
loop_
_entity_poly.entity_id
_entity_poly.type
_entity_poly.pdbx_seq_one_letter_code
_entity_poly.pdbx_strand_id
1 'polypeptide(L)'
;TPHQIGYWLVCSPRGHGGYASGYVDELEKFISSFKQTILMLRTGTAGDHIAIEYDVRDEDGNFIDDAADHEDFLMPYWTEFAAALMHWSDYYADEIYLEVHIRDIDMPKAVLDVLRPAFEQSRIESVFSSGEVITLTWRHD
;
A
#
# COMPACT_ATOMS: atom_id res chain seq x y z
N THR A 1 -0.83 16.65 9.88
CA THR A 1 0.24 17.18 10.76
C THR A 1 0.80 16.03 11.58
N PRO A 2 2.11 16.01 11.88
CA PRO A 2 2.77 14.92 12.63
C PRO A 2 2.14 14.61 14.00
N HIS A 3 1.41 15.59 14.56
CA HIS A 3 0.79 15.52 15.87
C HIS A 3 -0.40 14.54 15.99
N GLN A 4 -1.05 14.13 14.88
CA GLN A 4 -2.19 13.20 14.97
C GLN A 4 -1.75 11.74 15.11
N ILE A 5 -0.60 11.36 14.54
CA ILE A 5 -0.09 9.98 14.56
C ILE A 5 0.40 9.61 15.97
N GLY A 6 1.06 10.55 16.66
CA GLY A 6 1.55 10.34 18.02
C GLY A 6 0.46 10.11 19.09
N TYR A 7 -0.79 10.49 18.84
CA TYR A 7 -1.89 10.32 19.81
C TYR A 7 -2.54 8.92 19.76
N TRP A 8 -2.50 8.23 18.62
CA TRP A 8 -3.09 6.88 18.48
C TRP A 8 -2.24 5.78 19.12
N LEU A 9 -0.93 5.99 19.21
CA LEU A 9 0.03 5.03 19.79
C LEU A 9 0.07 5.00 21.32
N VAL A 10 -0.43 6.04 22.00
CA VAL A 10 -0.42 6.12 23.48
C VAL A 10 -1.45 5.18 24.13
N CYS A 11 -2.39 4.62 23.35
CA CYS A 11 -3.53 3.87 23.90
C CYS A 11 -3.57 2.37 23.56
N SER A 12 -2.53 1.77 22.98
CA SER A 12 -2.52 0.30 22.82
C SER A 12 -2.20 -0.38 24.17
N PRO A 13 -3.05 -1.31 24.69
CA PRO A 13 -2.95 -1.78 26.07
C PRO A 13 -1.80 -2.75 26.36
N ARG A 14 -0.92 -3.02 25.40
CA ARG A 14 0.19 -3.98 25.55
C ARG A 14 1.50 -3.23 25.41
N GLY A 15 1.90 -2.61 26.50
CA GLY A 15 3.11 -1.79 26.54
C GLY A 15 4.37 -2.59 26.31
N HIS A 16 5.32 -2.00 25.61
CA HIS A 16 6.74 -2.01 25.95
C HIS A 16 7.35 -0.72 25.37
N GLY A 17 7.68 0.22 26.26
CA GLY A 17 8.21 1.54 25.90
C GLY A 17 9.61 1.41 25.30
N GLY A 18 9.73 1.77 24.02
CA GLY A 18 10.99 1.79 23.26
C GLY A 18 10.75 1.82 21.75
N TYR A 19 9.76 1.07 21.27
CA TYR A 19 9.48 0.87 19.83
C TYR A 19 8.79 2.04 19.11
N ALA A 20 8.34 3.06 19.84
CA ALA A 20 7.44 4.07 19.29
C ALA A 20 8.09 5.04 18.29
N SER A 21 9.40 5.35 18.40
CA SER A 21 10.05 6.29 17.48
C SER A 21 10.41 5.66 16.14
N GLY A 22 11.05 4.48 16.17
CA GLY A 22 11.44 3.77 14.95
C GLY A 22 10.23 3.36 14.10
N TYR A 23 9.17 2.91 14.76
CA TYR A 23 7.91 2.59 14.11
C TYR A 23 7.24 3.80 13.41
N VAL A 24 7.24 4.97 14.08
CA VAL A 24 6.69 6.21 13.48
C VAL A 24 7.52 6.66 12.29
N ASP A 25 8.85 6.59 12.39
CA ASP A 25 9.74 6.96 11.29
C ASP A 25 9.56 6.03 10.07
N GLU A 26 9.41 4.71 10.27
CA GLU A 26 9.14 3.77 9.18
C GLU A 26 7.73 3.95 8.59
N LEU A 27 6.72 4.20 9.43
CA LEU A 27 5.36 4.53 8.95
C LEU A 27 5.35 5.83 8.13
N GLU A 28 6.08 6.87 8.54
CA GLU A 28 6.20 8.10 7.76
C GLU A 28 6.91 7.89 6.42
N LYS A 29 7.96 7.06 6.38
CA LYS A 29 8.63 6.66 5.12
C LYS A 29 7.69 5.89 4.21
N PHE A 30 6.93 4.94 4.75
CA PHE A 30 5.93 4.19 4.01
C PHE A 30 4.86 5.10 3.40
N ILE A 31 4.24 5.97 4.20
CA ILE A 31 3.23 6.92 3.71
C ILE A 31 3.81 7.81 2.61
N SER A 32 5.06 8.24 2.76
CA SER A 32 5.74 9.08 1.77
C SER A 32 5.96 8.34 0.45
N SER A 33 6.43 7.09 0.51
CA SER A 33 6.58 6.21 -0.65
C SER A 33 5.22 5.94 -1.33
N PHE A 34 4.20 5.63 -0.54
CA PHE A 34 2.87 5.34 -1.06
C PHE A 34 2.26 6.55 -1.80
N LYS A 35 2.39 7.76 -1.23
CA LYS A 35 2.01 9.01 -1.90
C LYS A 35 2.77 9.24 -3.20
N GLN A 36 4.07 8.92 -3.23
CA GLN A 36 4.88 9.04 -4.43
C GLN A 36 4.39 8.09 -5.53
N THR A 37 4.05 6.84 -5.19
CA THR A 37 3.45 5.88 -6.13
C THR A 37 2.13 6.40 -6.71
N ILE A 38 1.23 6.92 -5.87
CA ILE A 38 -0.03 7.54 -6.31
C ILE A 38 0.24 8.70 -7.27
N LEU A 39 1.23 9.55 -6.96
CA LEU A 39 1.59 10.67 -7.82
C LEU A 39 2.10 10.19 -9.17
N MET A 40 3.00 9.20 -9.21
CA MET A 40 3.55 8.65 -10.46
C MET A 40 2.46 8.09 -11.37
N LEU A 41 1.47 7.39 -10.80
CA LEU A 41 0.31 6.91 -11.53
C LEU A 41 -0.51 8.06 -12.12
N ARG A 42 -0.79 9.10 -11.32
CA ARG A 42 -1.56 10.28 -11.77
C ARG A 42 -0.85 11.12 -12.83
N THR A 43 0.48 11.12 -12.86
CA THR A 43 1.26 11.90 -13.82
C THR A 43 1.71 11.07 -15.03
N GLY A 44 1.39 9.77 -15.07
CA GLY A 44 1.83 8.88 -16.15
C GLY A 44 3.33 8.63 -16.16
N THR A 45 4.01 8.87 -15.04
CA THR A 45 5.46 8.63 -14.89
C THR A 45 5.74 7.31 -14.17
N ALA A 46 4.70 6.56 -13.80
CA ALA A 46 4.84 5.17 -13.38
C ALA A 46 5.37 4.36 -14.57
N GLY A 47 6.35 3.50 -14.30
CA GLY A 47 6.81 2.51 -15.27
C GLY A 47 5.79 1.39 -15.45
N ASP A 48 6.27 0.27 -15.97
CA ASP A 48 5.55 -1.00 -16.07
C ASP A 48 5.43 -1.73 -14.72
N HIS A 49 6.21 -1.35 -13.70
CA HIS A 49 6.20 -1.97 -12.39
C HIS A 49 6.06 -0.94 -11.27
N ILE A 50 5.13 -1.19 -10.34
CA ILE A 50 4.99 -0.44 -9.08
C ILE A 50 4.99 -1.37 -7.87
N ALA A 51 5.62 -0.91 -6.79
CA ALA A 51 5.66 -1.62 -5.53
C ALA A 51 5.16 -0.73 -4.38
N ILE A 52 4.36 -1.33 -3.51
CA ILE A 52 3.92 -0.82 -2.22
C ILE A 52 4.43 -1.81 -1.19
N GLU A 53 5.37 -1.37 -0.35
CA GLU A 53 6.09 -2.24 0.59
C GLU A 53 6.10 -1.57 1.95
N TYR A 54 5.80 -2.33 2.99
CA TYR A 54 5.89 -1.88 4.38
C TYR A 54 6.83 -2.80 5.17
N ASP A 55 8.13 -2.48 5.13
CA ASP A 55 9.15 -3.23 5.87
C ASP A 55 9.44 -2.50 7.19
N VAL A 56 8.73 -2.88 8.25
CA VAL A 56 9.03 -2.38 9.61
C VAL A 56 9.94 -3.36 10.30
N ARG A 57 11.15 -2.89 10.61
CA ARG A 57 12.14 -3.64 11.36
C ARG A 57 12.33 -3.03 12.74
N ASP A 58 12.54 -3.88 13.73
CA ASP A 58 13.03 -3.44 15.04
C ASP A 58 14.49 -2.97 14.94
N GLU A 59 15.01 -2.44 16.05
CA GLU A 59 16.41 -1.98 16.13
C GLU A 59 17.44 -3.10 15.84
N ASP A 60 17.03 -4.36 16.01
CA ASP A 60 17.82 -5.55 15.75
C ASP A 60 17.65 -6.09 14.31
N GLY A 61 16.81 -5.44 13.49
CA GLY A 61 16.57 -5.78 12.09
C GLY A 61 15.52 -6.88 11.87
N ASN A 62 14.82 -7.32 12.91
CA ASN A 62 13.74 -8.31 12.83
C ASN A 62 12.43 -7.65 12.39
N PHE A 63 11.60 -8.38 11.65
CA PHE A 63 10.28 -7.92 11.26
C PHE A 63 9.39 -7.70 12.49
N ILE A 64 8.75 -6.52 12.54
CA ILE A 64 7.74 -6.21 13.55
C ILE A 64 6.37 -6.58 12.96
N ASP A 65 5.78 -7.67 13.46
CA ASP A 65 4.48 -8.20 13.02
C ASP A 65 3.25 -7.38 13.50
N ASP A 66 3.45 -6.26 14.21
CA ASP A 66 2.39 -5.43 14.81
C ASP A 66 1.78 -4.39 13.82
N ALA A 67 1.78 -4.68 12.51
CA ALA A 67 1.20 -3.81 11.47
C ALA A 67 -0.36 -3.77 11.47
N ALA A 68 -1.00 -4.57 12.33
CA ALA A 68 -2.43 -4.86 12.30
C ALA A 68 -3.37 -3.69 12.65
N ASP A 69 -2.87 -2.58 13.22
CA ASP A 69 -3.72 -1.47 13.71
C ASP A 69 -3.74 -0.22 12.80
N HIS A 70 -3.21 -0.30 11.57
CA HIS A 70 -3.08 0.85 10.67
C HIS A 70 -4.19 1.02 9.62
N GLU A 71 -5.14 0.09 9.58
CA GLU A 71 -6.09 -0.04 8.46
C GLU A 71 -6.91 1.23 8.22
N ASP A 72 -7.58 1.75 9.25
CA ASP A 72 -8.45 2.93 9.14
C ASP A 72 -7.69 4.19 8.71
N PHE A 73 -6.45 4.33 9.17
CA PHE A 73 -5.62 5.47 8.83
C PHE A 73 -5.11 5.40 7.38
N LEU A 74 -4.89 4.19 6.86
CA LEU A 74 -4.39 3.98 5.50
C LEU A 74 -5.49 3.94 4.43
N MET A 75 -6.75 3.71 4.82
CA MET A 75 -7.88 3.65 3.88
C MET A 75 -7.99 4.83 2.88
N PRO A 76 -7.75 6.10 3.26
CA PRO A 76 -7.74 7.21 2.30
C PRO A 76 -6.68 7.02 1.20
N TYR A 77 -5.50 6.51 1.55
CA TYR A 77 -4.42 6.27 0.59
C TYR A 77 -4.76 5.10 -0.33
N TRP A 78 -5.33 4.02 0.19
CA TRP A 78 -5.84 2.90 -0.62
C TRP A 78 -6.92 3.34 -1.61
N THR A 79 -7.83 4.22 -1.18
CA THR A 79 -8.87 4.78 -2.05
C THR A 79 -8.28 5.65 -3.15
N GLU A 80 -7.34 6.52 -2.81
CA GLU A 80 -6.65 7.36 -3.79
C GLU A 80 -5.79 6.54 -4.76
N PHE A 81 -5.19 5.45 -4.29
CA PHE A 81 -4.42 4.53 -5.10
C PHE A 81 -5.30 3.79 -6.11
N ALA A 82 -6.46 3.27 -5.69
CA ALA A 82 -7.44 2.67 -6.59
C ALA A 82 -7.86 3.65 -7.71
N ALA A 83 -8.17 4.89 -7.35
CA ALA A 83 -8.50 5.93 -8.32
C ALA A 83 -7.34 6.26 -9.27
N ALA A 84 -6.12 6.29 -8.76
CA ALA A 84 -4.93 6.55 -9.56
C ALA A 84 -4.61 5.41 -10.54
N LEU A 85 -4.84 4.15 -10.15
CA LEU A 85 -4.71 2.99 -11.04
C LEU A 85 -5.68 3.04 -12.22
N MET A 86 -6.95 3.37 -11.96
CA MET A 86 -7.94 3.52 -13.02
C MET A 86 -7.58 4.68 -13.95
N HIS A 87 -7.20 5.82 -13.38
CA HIS A 87 -6.75 6.97 -14.15
C HIS A 87 -5.52 6.64 -15.01
N TRP A 88 -4.53 5.94 -14.45
CA TRP A 88 -3.36 5.54 -15.22
C TRP A 88 -3.72 4.60 -16.37
N SER A 89 -4.62 3.65 -16.12
CA SER A 89 -5.13 2.75 -17.14
C SER A 89 -5.83 3.49 -18.29
N ASP A 90 -6.66 4.48 -17.97
CA ASP A 90 -7.45 5.21 -18.97
C ASP A 90 -6.61 6.17 -19.83
N TYR A 91 -5.58 6.77 -19.23
CA TYR A 91 -4.86 7.89 -19.85
C TYR A 91 -3.41 7.58 -20.26
N TYR A 92 -2.78 6.56 -19.68
CA TYR A 92 -1.34 6.31 -19.83
C TYR A 92 -0.97 4.88 -20.24
N ALA A 93 -1.87 3.90 -20.07
CA ALA A 93 -1.54 2.48 -20.24
C ALA A 93 -1.47 1.97 -21.69
N ASP A 94 -1.52 2.85 -22.70
CA ASP A 94 -1.45 2.56 -24.16
C ASP A 94 -1.47 1.07 -24.56
N GLU A 95 -0.31 0.43 -24.74
CA GLU A 95 -0.14 -1.04 -24.88
C GLU A 95 0.60 -1.68 -23.69
N ILE A 96 0.80 -0.92 -22.60
CA ILE A 96 1.58 -1.32 -21.43
C ILE A 96 0.63 -1.80 -20.34
N TYR A 97 0.95 -2.95 -19.75
CA TYR A 97 0.28 -3.43 -18.56
C TYR A 97 1.13 -3.13 -17.34
N LEU A 98 0.46 -2.86 -16.22
CA LEU A 98 1.12 -2.55 -14.96
C LEU A 98 1.24 -3.80 -14.09
N GLU A 99 2.43 -4.06 -13.57
CA GLU A 99 2.68 -5.05 -12.54
C GLU A 99 2.63 -4.38 -11.16
N VAL A 100 1.78 -4.90 -10.25
CA VAL A 100 1.56 -4.30 -8.94
C VAL A 100 2.00 -5.24 -7.82
N HIS A 101 2.99 -4.82 -7.04
CA HIS A 101 3.49 -5.58 -5.88
C HIS A 101 3.04 -4.93 -4.59
N ILE A 102 2.34 -5.67 -3.72
CA ILE A 102 1.93 -5.23 -2.39
C ILE A 102 2.54 -6.19 -1.36
N ARG A 103 3.72 -5.85 -0.83
CA ARG A 103 4.49 -6.74 0.05
C ARG A 103 4.45 -6.29 1.51
N ASP A 104 4.48 -7.27 2.40
CA ASP A 104 4.62 -7.06 3.85
C ASP A 104 3.53 -6.15 4.44
N ILE A 105 2.35 -6.15 3.82
CA ILE A 105 1.17 -5.40 4.24
C ILE A 105 -0.03 -6.34 4.21
N ASP A 106 -0.74 -6.40 5.33
CA ASP A 106 -2.03 -7.08 5.37
C ASP A 106 -3.05 -6.33 4.52
N MET A 107 -3.73 -7.08 3.64
CA MET A 107 -4.83 -6.58 2.82
C MET A 107 -6.16 -7.10 3.41
N PRO A 108 -6.72 -6.43 4.43
CA PRO A 108 -8.03 -6.80 4.95
C PRO A 108 -9.08 -6.66 3.86
N LYS A 109 -10.23 -7.29 4.09
CA LYS A 109 -11.36 -7.27 3.15
C LYS A 109 -11.75 -5.84 2.72
N ALA A 110 -11.68 -4.86 3.63
CA ALA A 110 -12.01 -3.47 3.31
C ALA A 110 -11.06 -2.86 2.26
N VAL A 111 -9.75 -3.12 2.37
CA VAL A 111 -8.76 -2.71 1.37
C VAL A 111 -9.01 -3.43 0.05
N LEU A 112 -9.25 -4.75 0.09
CA LEU A 112 -9.57 -5.53 -1.11
C LEU A 112 -10.84 -5.06 -1.80
N ASP A 113 -11.89 -4.71 -1.07
CA ASP A 113 -13.14 -4.23 -1.64
C ASP A 113 -12.98 -2.85 -2.32
N VAL A 114 -12.03 -2.03 -1.86
CA VAL A 114 -11.65 -0.76 -2.51
C VAL A 114 -10.78 -0.97 -3.75
N LEU A 115 -9.83 -1.91 -3.69
CA LEU A 115 -8.89 -2.17 -4.80
C LEU A 115 -9.51 -3.00 -5.92
N ARG A 116 -10.46 -3.89 -5.60
CA ARG A 116 -11.04 -4.83 -6.57
C ARG A 116 -11.58 -4.14 -7.83
N PRO A 117 -12.39 -3.06 -7.78
CA PRO A 117 -12.86 -2.39 -8.99
C PRO A 117 -11.71 -1.85 -9.84
N ALA A 118 -10.66 -1.32 -9.21
CA ALA A 118 -9.49 -0.85 -9.93
C ALA A 118 -8.71 -2.01 -10.56
N PHE A 119 -8.55 -3.13 -9.88
CA PHE A 119 -7.88 -4.31 -10.44
C PHE A 119 -8.66 -4.96 -11.59
N GLU A 120 -9.99 -4.91 -11.55
CA GLU A 120 -10.84 -5.45 -12.62
C GLU A 120 -10.91 -4.54 -13.85
N GLN A 121 -10.80 -3.22 -13.66
CA GLN A 121 -10.99 -2.23 -14.74
C GLN A 121 -9.67 -1.70 -15.30
N SER A 122 -8.60 -1.72 -14.51
CA SER A 122 -7.28 -1.27 -14.94
C SER A 122 -6.54 -2.34 -15.73
N ARG A 123 -5.66 -1.90 -16.63
CA ARG A 123 -4.71 -2.76 -17.35
C ARG A 123 -3.57 -3.20 -16.45
N ILE A 124 -3.87 -4.13 -15.55
CA ILE A 124 -2.91 -4.72 -14.62
C ILE A 124 -2.58 -6.14 -15.09
N GLU A 125 -1.30 -6.45 -15.23
CA GLU A 125 -0.84 -7.77 -15.67
C GLU A 125 -0.89 -8.78 -14.51
N SER A 126 -0.47 -8.37 -13.32
CA SER A 126 -0.39 -9.24 -12.15
C SER A 126 -0.34 -8.44 -10.84
N VAL A 127 -0.86 -9.05 -9.77
CA VAL A 127 -0.81 -8.52 -8.41
C VAL A 127 -0.13 -9.54 -7.49
N PHE A 128 0.94 -9.12 -6.81
CA PHE A 128 1.67 -9.97 -5.87
C PHE A 128 1.43 -9.52 -4.43
N SER A 129 1.06 -10.43 -3.53
CA SER A 129 0.92 -10.11 -2.11
C SER A 129 1.60 -11.10 -1.19
N SER A 130 2.52 -10.61 -0.34
CA SER A 130 3.20 -11.35 0.74
C SER A 130 3.62 -12.80 0.40
N GLY A 131 4.25 -12.97 -0.76
CA GLY A 131 4.82 -14.25 -1.20
C GLY A 131 3.82 -15.20 -1.87
N GLU A 132 2.52 -14.89 -1.83
CA GLU A 132 1.52 -15.52 -2.69
C GLU A 132 1.29 -14.65 -3.93
N VAL A 133 1.42 -15.26 -5.11
CA VAL A 133 0.90 -14.63 -6.32
C VAL A 133 -0.62 -14.68 -6.18
N ILE A 134 -1.25 -13.54 -5.89
CA ILE A 134 -2.68 -13.41 -6.14
C ILE A 134 -2.78 -13.24 -7.66
N THR A 135 -2.58 -14.34 -8.40
CA THR A 135 -2.81 -14.35 -9.84
C THR A 135 -4.30 -14.20 -10.01
N LEU A 136 -4.75 -12.96 -10.07
CA LEU A 136 -6.09 -12.67 -10.53
C LEU A 136 -6.08 -12.91 -12.03
N THR A 137 -6.21 -14.18 -12.44
CA THR A 137 -6.49 -14.53 -13.83
C THR A 137 -7.88 -14.03 -14.16
N TRP A 138 -8.00 -12.75 -14.47
CA TRP A 138 -9.20 -12.18 -15.05
C TRP A 138 -9.16 -12.50 -16.54
N ARG A 139 -10.17 -13.22 -17.01
CA ARG A 139 -10.37 -13.42 -18.44
C ARG A 139 -10.81 -12.08 -19.02
N HIS A 140 -9.97 -11.47 -19.83
CA HIS A 140 -10.41 -10.47 -20.79
C HIS A 140 -11.18 -11.25 -21.87
N ASP A 141 -12.50 -11.17 -21.82
CA ASP A 141 -13.41 -11.68 -22.87
C ASP A 141 -13.41 -10.75 -24.10
#